data_AF-A0A925ZF74-F1
#
_entry.id   AF-A0A925ZF74-F1
#
_cell.length_a   1.000
_cell.length_b   1.000
_cell.length_c   1.000
_cell.angle_alpha   90.00
_cell.angle_beta   90.00
_cell.angle_gamma   90.00
#
_symmetry.space_group_name_H-M   'P 1'
#
loop_
_entity.id
_entity.type
_entity.pdbx_description
1 polymer ?
#
loop_
_entity_poly.entity_id
_entity_poly.type
_entity_poly.pdbx_seq_one_letter_code
_entity_poly.pdbx_strand_id
1 'polypeptide(L)'
;MFKKKHKKILSWIITSALILSNFTALNSVKADVLTILNEGFNNVLNSPGTTTTSVAPEGWVFKNIGAYASTSTGYFGSSAPALKFGTNGSQVTTPSFNLTAPATMSFWLRGASTDSTSDLLVEKLQGTDWKIIETIKPLPTTATTMTYTLSQDVKQIRFTYTKVLGNADIDDFKIVQDGTTTENVSVTGVTLDKTTLDLAVGQTSSLTATVAPALSTNKNLRWASDKTTVATVVNGVITAVAEGTANITVTTEDGFKTSLCVVTVNAKAPPANKTFNIIEITDFHGQLLDSTNTKPVGAALAKVVKDVKA
;
A
#
# COMPACT_ATOMS: atom_id res chain seq x y z
N MET A 1 -46.36 20.62 -28.32
CA MET A 1 -45.44 19.47 -28.43
C MET A 1 -44.03 19.86 -27.94
N PHE A 2 -43.84 20.17 -26.65
CA PHE A 2 -42.52 20.67 -26.16
C PHE A 2 -42.23 20.37 -24.67
N LYS A 3 -42.82 19.33 -24.07
CA LYS A 3 -42.62 19.02 -22.62
C LYS A 3 -42.00 17.65 -22.31
N LYS A 4 -41.50 16.91 -23.31
CA LYS A 4 -40.91 15.56 -23.08
C LYS A 4 -39.39 15.43 -23.29
N LYS A 5 -38.70 16.44 -23.84
CA LYS A 5 -37.25 16.33 -24.15
C LYS A 5 -36.27 16.79 -23.05
N HIS A 6 -36.70 17.54 -22.02
CA HIS A 6 -35.77 18.06 -21.01
C HIS A 6 -35.59 17.19 -19.75
N LYS A 7 -36.46 16.19 -19.52
CA LYS A 7 -36.35 15.32 -18.33
C LYS A 7 -35.23 14.26 -18.42
N LYS A 8 -34.75 13.93 -19.63
CA LYS A 8 -33.69 12.92 -19.82
C LYS A 8 -32.28 13.48 -19.66
N ILE A 9 -32.06 14.78 -19.87
CA ILE A 9 -30.74 15.42 -19.73
C ILE A 9 -30.41 15.73 -18.27
N LEU A 10 -31.42 16.10 -17.46
CA LEU A 10 -31.24 16.29 -16.01
C LEU A 10 -30.95 14.98 -15.27
N SER A 11 -31.45 13.85 -15.78
CA SER A 11 -31.23 12.54 -15.14
C SER A 11 -29.79 12.04 -15.29
N TRP A 12 -29.06 12.47 -16.32
CA TRP A 12 -27.69 12.03 -16.60
C TRP A 12 -26.64 12.86 -15.85
N ILE A 13 -26.97 14.12 -15.56
CA ILE A 13 -26.12 15.02 -14.75
C ILE A 13 -26.19 14.63 -13.27
N ILE A 14 -27.36 14.17 -12.79
CA ILE A 14 -27.54 13.79 -11.38
C ILE A 14 -26.89 12.43 -11.05
N THR A 15 -26.78 11.50 -12.01
CA THR A 15 -26.02 10.25 -11.78
C THR A 15 -24.51 10.45 -11.83
N SER A 16 -24.03 11.42 -12.61
CA SER A 16 -22.59 11.74 -12.70
C SER A 16 -22.10 12.54 -11.48
N ALA A 17 -22.95 13.40 -10.91
CA ALA A 17 -22.64 14.12 -9.67
C ALA A 17 -22.63 13.19 -8.43
N LEU A 18 -23.47 12.14 -8.41
CA LEU A 18 -23.51 11.17 -7.31
C LEU A 18 -22.31 10.18 -7.32
N ILE A 19 -21.63 10.04 -8.46
CA ILE A 19 -20.38 9.27 -8.56
C ILE A 19 -19.16 10.14 -8.16
N LEU A 20 -19.24 11.47 -8.33
CA LEU A 20 -18.16 12.39 -7.94
C LEU A 20 -18.21 12.78 -6.45
N SER A 21 -19.39 12.86 -5.84
CA SER A 21 -19.52 13.14 -4.39
C SER A 21 -19.14 11.96 -3.49
N ASN A 22 -19.11 10.74 -4.03
CA ASN A 22 -18.62 9.55 -3.33
C ASN A 22 -17.10 9.35 -3.49
N PHE A 23 -16.42 10.12 -4.35
CA PHE A 23 -14.96 10.10 -4.46
C PHE A 23 -14.29 11.06 -3.47
N THR A 24 -15.01 12.08 -2.97
CA THR A 24 -14.50 13.02 -1.96
C THR A 24 -14.64 12.53 -0.51
N ALA A 25 -15.37 11.44 -0.27
CA ALA A 25 -15.60 10.90 1.09
C ALA A 25 -14.71 9.68 1.45
N LEU A 26 -13.70 9.36 0.63
CA LEU A 26 -12.75 8.26 0.89
C LEU A 26 -11.33 8.73 1.29
N ASN A 27 -11.09 10.04 1.40
CA ASN A 27 -9.83 10.59 1.93
C ASN A 27 -9.87 10.85 3.44
N SER A 28 -10.46 9.93 4.19
CA SER A 28 -10.22 9.84 5.64
C SER A 28 -9.96 8.39 6.02
N VAL A 29 -9.08 7.73 5.27
CA VAL A 29 -8.18 6.77 5.91
C VAL A 29 -7.38 7.60 6.89
N LYS A 30 -7.73 7.53 8.17
CA LYS A 30 -6.94 8.10 9.26
C LYS A 30 -5.52 7.55 9.02
N ALA A 31 -4.57 8.39 8.61
CA ALA A 31 -3.21 7.94 8.38
C ALA A 31 -2.77 7.22 9.66
N ASP A 32 -2.35 5.96 9.54
CA ASP A 32 -1.85 5.23 10.70
C ASP A 32 -0.63 5.98 11.20
N VAL A 33 -0.69 6.53 12.41
CA VAL A 33 0.40 7.36 12.93
C VAL A 33 1.56 6.44 13.34
N LEU A 34 2.67 6.48 12.61
CA LEU A 34 3.86 5.69 12.94
C LEU A 34 4.69 6.42 14.00
N THR A 35 4.87 5.76 15.15
CA THR A 35 5.71 6.30 16.23
C THR A 35 7.17 5.91 15.99
N ILE A 36 8.03 6.91 15.80
CA ILE A 36 9.46 6.76 15.50
C ILE A 36 10.28 6.70 16.78
N LEU A 37 9.97 7.60 17.71
CA LEU A 37 10.53 7.60 19.04
C LEU A 37 9.42 7.87 20.03
N ASN A 38 9.46 7.20 21.17
CA ASN A 38 8.56 7.42 22.28
C ASN A 38 9.32 7.12 23.57
N GLU A 39 9.68 8.17 24.28
CA GLU A 39 10.39 8.09 25.54
C GLU A 39 9.70 9.04 26.53
N GLY A 40 9.06 8.45 27.53
CA GLY A 40 8.44 9.19 28.63
C GLY A 40 9.30 9.19 29.89
N PHE A 41 10.57 8.79 29.81
CA PHE A 41 11.53 8.73 30.91
C PHE A 41 11.06 7.96 32.18
N ASN A 42 10.00 7.17 32.02
CA ASN A 42 9.24 6.52 33.09
C ASN A 42 10.00 5.36 33.76
N ASN A 43 10.86 4.69 32.99
CA ASN A 43 11.50 3.44 33.38
C ASN A 43 12.91 3.63 33.94
N VAL A 44 13.28 4.86 34.30
CA VAL A 44 14.64 5.12 34.74
C VAL A 44 14.78 4.76 36.22
N LEU A 45 15.50 3.68 36.47
CA LEU A 45 15.90 3.24 37.79
C LEU A 45 16.87 4.27 38.39
N ASN A 46 16.35 5.17 39.22
CA ASN A 46 16.93 5.69 40.47
C ASN A 46 16.22 6.99 40.88
N SER A 47 15.35 6.86 41.89
CA SER A 47 14.64 7.95 42.56
C SER A 47 15.63 8.89 43.29
N PRO A 48 15.30 10.17 43.52
CA PRO A 48 16.16 11.09 44.28
C PRO A 48 16.50 10.51 45.68
N GLY A 49 17.78 10.25 45.94
CA GLY A 49 18.27 9.75 47.24
C GLY A 49 19.38 8.69 47.18
N THR A 50 19.73 8.15 46.00
CA THR A 50 20.81 7.17 45.84
C THR A 50 22.00 7.75 45.08
N THR A 51 23.21 7.37 45.50
CA THR A 51 24.52 7.83 44.98
C THR A 51 24.89 7.18 43.63
N THR A 52 23.92 6.69 42.86
CA THR A 52 24.14 5.96 41.62
C THR A 52 23.70 6.79 40.43
N THR A 53 24.60 6.94 39.46
CA THR A 53 24.37 7.64 38.19
C THR A 53 23.12 7.09 37.50
N SER A 54 22.17 7.98 37.22
CA SER A 54 21.06 7.73 36.30
C SER A 54 21.57 7.15 34.98
N VAL A 55 21.08 5.98 34.59
CA VAL A 55 21.39 5.41 33.28
C VAL A 55 20.40 6.01 32.28
N ALA A 56 20.93 6.61 31.21
CA ALA A 56 20.09 7.10 30.12
C ALA A 56 19.37 5.92 29.44
N PRO A 57 18.12 6.10 28.95
CA PRO A 57 17.49 5.09 28.11
C PRO A 57 18.36 4.71 26.90
N GLU A 58 18.15 3.53 26.33
CA GLU A 58 19.01 3.02 25.26
C GLU A 58 19.16 4.02 24.10
N GLY A 59 20.41 4.31 23.73
CA GLY A 59 20.76 5.23 22.64
C GLY A 59 20.61 6.72 22.97
N TRP A 60 20.02 7.10 24.11
CA TRP A 60 19.98 8.48 24.56
C TRP A 60 21.32 8.88 25.18
N VAL A 61 21.77 10.10 24.90
CA VAL A 61 23.03 10.64 25.42
C VAL A 61 22.75 11.81 26.34
N PHE A 62 23.16 11.67 27.60
CA PHE A 62 22.97 12.67 28.64
C PHE A 62 24.29 13.34 28.98
N LYS A 63 24.25 14.66 29.17
CA LYS A 63 25.40 15.48 29.61
C LYS A 63 24.95 16.41 30.72
N ASN A 64 25.67 16.37 31.86
CA ASN A 64 25.32 17.16 33.04
C ASN A 64 23.87 16.94 33.51
N ILE A 65 23.33 15.75 33.26
CA ILE A 65 22.04 15.30 33.80
C ILE A 65 22.35 14.23 34.84
N GLY A 66 21.92 14.47 36.07
CA GLY A 66 22.16 13.55 37.20
C GLY A 66 20.94 13.33 38.08
N ALA A 67 19.77 13.81 37.66
CA ALA A 67 18.53 13.66 38.41
C ALA A 67 17.32 13.64 37.48
N TYR A 68 16.29 12.93 37.90
CA TYR A 68 14.94 13.03 37.36
C TYR A 68 14.07 13.84 38.32
N ALA A 69 13.06 14.52 37.79
CA ALA A 69 12.06 15.21 38.59
C ALA A 69 11.24 14.17 39.38
N SER A 70 10.99 14.45 40.66
CA SER A 70 10.47 13.47 41.62
C SER A 70 9.05 12.99 41.29
N THR A 71 8.58 11.97 42.00
CA THR A 71 7.21 11.45 41.98
C THR A 71 6.14 12.46 42.45
N SER A 72 6.51 13.71 42.74
CA SER A 72 5.56 14.76 43.11
C SER A 72 4.70 15.19 41.93
N THR A 73 3.43 15.47 42.20
CA THR A 73 2.42 15.81 41.20
C THR A 73 2.81 17.07 40.41
N GLY A 74 2.72 16.97 39.08
CA GLY A 74 2.90 18.11 38.16
C GLY A 74 4.33 18.37 37.69
N TYR A 75 5.31 17.58 38.10
CA TYR A 75 6.69 17.66 37.58
C TYR A 75 6.96 16.68 36.44
N PHE A 76 5.93 16.01 35.95
CA PHE A 76 6.01 15.02 34.89
C PHE A 76 4.81 15.14 33.95
N GLY A 77 4.93 14.49 32.80
CA GLY A 77 3.88 14.39 31.80
C GLY A 77 2.79 13.41 32.23
N SER A 78 2.61 12.35 31.43
CA SER A 78 1.57 11.35 31.62
C SER A 78 1.84 10.44 32.82
N SER A 79 3.11 10.19 33.13
CA SER A 79 3.55 9.36 34.26
C SER A 79 4.90 9.84 34.77
N ALA A 80 5.19 9.56 36.04
CA ALA A 80 6.48 9.89 36.64
C ALA A 80 7.52 8.79 36.36
N PRO A 81 8.83 9.12 36.38
CA PRO A 81 9.41 10.46 36.55
C PRO A 81 9.73 11.17 35.22
N ALA A 82 9.90 12.50 35.27
CA ALA A 82 10.40 13.29 34.13
C ALA A 82 11.90 13.56 34.20
N LEU A 83 12.51 13.90 33.07
CA LEU A 83 13.93 14.26 33.00
C LEU A 83 14.15 15.68 33.50
N LYS A 84 15.04 15.86 34.49
CA LYS A 84 15.34 17.18 35.08
C LYS A 84 16.65 17.79 34.57
N PHE A 85 16.57 18.99 34.04
CA PHE A 85 17.70 19.88 33.77
C PHE A 85 17.99 20.74 35.01
N GLY A 86 18.90 20.25 35.85
CA GLY A 86 19.27 20.90 37.12
C GLY A 86 20.47 21.86 37.04
N THR A 87 21.26 21.80 35.98
CA THR A 87 22.56 22.49 35.89
C THR A 87 22.67 23.27 34.59
N ASN A 88 23.48 24.33 34.57
CA ASN A 88 23.76 25.04 33.33
C ASN A 88 24.48 24.13 32.32
N GLY A 89 24.05 24.15 31.06
CA GLY A 89 24.61 23.28 30.02
C GLY A 89 24.21 21.81 30.17
N SER A 90 23.21 21.50 31.00
CA SER A 90 22.52 20.21 30.97
C SER A 90 21.98 19.96 29.57
N GLN A 91 22.25 18.79 29.02
CA GLN A 91 21.91 18.44 27.65
C GLN A 91 21.47 16.99 27.55
N VAL A 92 20.50 16.76 26.67
CA VAL A 92 20.03 15.43 26.29
C VAL A 92 19.91 15.37 24.77
N THR A 93 20.41 14.28 24.19
CA THR A 93 20.35 14.01 22.76
C THR A 93 19.64 12.68 22.54
N THR A 94 18.72 12.65 21.58
CA THR A 94 18.00 11.42 21.20
C THR A 94 18.96 10.40 20.57
N PRO A 95 18.58 9.12 20.51
CA PRO A 95 19.13 8.20 19.54
C PRO A 95 19.02 8.77 18.12
N SER A 96 19.84 8.26 17.20
CA SER A 96 19.64 8.52 15.78
C SER A 96 18.37 7.84 15.30
N PHE A 97 17.60 8.54 14.47
CA PHE A 97 16.39 8.03 13.83
C PHE A 97 16.38 8.34 12.34
N ASN A 98 15.50 7.65 11.62
CA ASN A 98 15.26 7.90 10.21
C ASN A 98 13.79 8.21 10.00
N LEU A 99 13.51 9.31 9.31
CA LEU A 99 12.18 9.69 8.88
C LEU A 99 12.02 9.34 7.40
N THR A 100 10.87 8.78 7.04
CA THR A 100 10.51 8.45 5.65
C THR A 100 9.55 9.48 5.05
N ALA A 101 8.96 10.32 5.91
CA ALA A 101 8.11 11.45 5.56
C ALA A 101 8.34 12.60 6.56
N PRO A 102 7.81 13.81 6.33
CA PRO A 102 7.72 14.82 7.37
C PRO A 102 7.06 14.25 8.63
N ALA A 103 7.56 14.67 9.79
CA ALA A 103 7.13 14.16 11.09
C ALA A 103 6.71 15.29 12.03
N THR A 104 6.00 14.93 13.09
CA THR A 104 5.69 15.78 14.22
C THR A 104 6.47 15.30 15.44
N MET A 105 7.23 16.20 16.04
CA MET A 105 7.85 16.01 17.34
C MET A 105 6.98 16.68 18.41
N SER A 106 6.77 16.00 19.52
CA SER A 106 6.15 16.57 20.71
C SER A 106 6.91 16.20 21.97
N PHE A 107 6.86 17.05 22.99
CA PHE A 107 7.35 16.74 24.33
C PHE A 107 6.64 17.61 25.35
N TRP A 108 6.51 17.14 26.57
CA TRP A 108 6.07 17.91 27.71
C TRP A 108 7.23 18.75 28.27
N LEU A 109 6.95 19.98 28.67
CA LEU A 109 7.93 20.91 29.26
C LEU A 109 7.30 21.68 30.43
N ARG A 110 8.11 21.88 31.47
CA ARG A 110 7.83 22.84 32.54
C ARG A 110 9.13 23.46 33.06
N GLY A 111 9.06 24.76 33.37
CA GLY A 111 10.02 25.48 34.18
C GLY A 111 9.61 25.48 35.65
N ALA A 112 10.46 24.95 36.51
CA ALA A 112 10.28 24.93 37.96
C ALA A 112 11.07 26.08 38.60
N SER A 113 10.35 27.07 39.14
CA SER A 113 10.93 28.28 39.74
C SER A 113 11.86 29.04 38.77
N THR A 114 11.51 29.05 37.49
CA THR A 114 12.22 29.77 36.43
C THR A 114 11.62 31.16 36.20
N ASP A 115 12.37 32.03 35.57
CA ASP A 115 11.92 33.33 35.04
C ASP A 115 12.29 33.45 33.54
N SER A 116 12.34 34.67 33.01
CA SER A 116 12.75 34.93 31.63
C SER A 116 14.26 34.83 31.39
N THR A 117 15.08 34.56 32.40
CA THR A 117 16.55 34.54 32.25
C THR A 117 17.08 33.17 31.87
N SER A 118 16.39 32.08 32.23
CA SER A 118 16.69 30.73 31.76
C SER A 118 15.97 30.39 30.45
N ASP A 119 16.57 29.52 29.64
CA ASP A 119 16.00 29.06 28.38
C ASP A 119 16.33 27.60 28.07
N LEU A 120 15.50 26.98 27.22
CA LEU A 120 15.74 25.66 26.68
C LEU A 120 15.90 25.78 25.16
N LEU A 121 17.12 25.53 24.69
CA LEU A 121 17.43 25.47 23.27
C LEU A 121 17.05 24.10 22.72
N VAL A 122 16.23 24.08 21.66
CA VAL A 122 15.84 22.87 20.93
C VAL A 122 16.54 22.88 19.57
N GLU A 123 17.31 21.84 19.29
CA GLU A 123 18.10 21.72 18.07
C GLU A 123 17.78 20.40 17.33
N LYS A 124 17.97 20.42 16.02
CA LYS A 124 17.89 19.24 15.15
C LYS A 124 19.20 19.04 14.40
N LEU A 125 19.61 17.79 14.26
CA LEU A 125 20.68 17.41 13.34
C LEU A 125 20.08 17.24 11.93
N GLN A 126 20.50 18.08 10.99
CA GLN A 126 20.07 18.04 9.60
C GLN A 126 21.30 17.95 8.70
N GLY A 127 21.48 16.82 8.01
CA GLY A 127 22.77 16.50 7.38
C GLY A 127 23.83 16.29 8.46
N THR A 128 24.89 17.10 8.44
CA THR A 128 25.97 17.09 9.45
C THR A 128 25.85 18.18 10.51
N ASP A 129 24.92 19.12 10.33
CA ASP A 129 24.90 20.35 11.11
C ASP A 129 23.74 20.37 12.10
N TRP A 130 24.02 20.85 13.30
CA TRP A 130 23.01 21.17 14.29
C TRP A 130 22.37 22.52 13.96
N LYS A 131 21.06 22.53 13.80
CA LYS A 131 20.26 23.73 13.53
C LYS A 131 19.24 23.95 14.63
N ILE A 132 19.02 25.22 14.96
CA ILE A 132 18.03 25.61 15.96
C ILE A 132 16.61 25.36 15.40
N ILE A 133 15.77 24.69 16.20
CA ILE A 133 14.32 24.67 16.03
C ILE A 133 13.71 25.85 16.76
N GLU A 134 14.05 26.03 18.03
CA GLU A 134 13.46 27.04 18.91
C GLU A 134 14.37 27.35 20.09
N THR A 135 14.30 28.58 20.63
CA THR A 135 14.87 28.93 21.94
C THR A 135 13.72 29.30 22.87
N ILE A 136 13.28 28.36 23.70
CA ILE A 136 12.09 28.52 24.52
C ILE A 136 12.42 29.41 25.73
N LYS A 137 11.86 30.61 25.76
CA LYS A 137 12.08 31.64 26.79
C LYS A 137 10.90 32.63 26.84
N PRO A 138 10.29 32.91 28.01
CA PRO A 138 10.48 32.20 29.28
C PRO A 138 10.01 30.74 29.18
N LEU A 139 10.50 29.88 30.07
CA LEU A 139 10.00 28.52 30.18
C LEU A 139 8.56 28.49 30.73
N PRO A 140 7.66 27.63 30.21
CA PRO A 140 6.30 27.51 30.73
C PRO A 140 6.31 27.08 32.20
N THR A 141 5.74 27.87 33.11
CA THR A 141 5.71 27.53 34.55
C THR A 141 4.66 26.46 34.89
N THR A 142 3.70 26.25 33.98
CA THR A 142 2.72 25.17 34.00
C THR A 142 3.06 24.09 32.96
N ALA A 143 2.69 22.86 33.27
CA ALA A 143 2.73 21.71 32.38
C ALA A 143 2.22 22.05 30.95
N THR A 144 3.11 22.00 29.96
CA THR A 144 2.77 22.36 28.57
C THR A 144 3.37 21.37 27.58
N THR A 145 2.56 20.86 26.65
CA THR A 145 3.07 20.08 25.52
C THR A 145 3.52 21.01 24.40
N MET A 146 4.79 20.89 24.03
CA MET A 146 5.41 21.58 22.90
C MET A 146 5.36 20.68 21.66
N THR A 147 5.06 21.25 20.50
CA THR A 147 4.90 20.49 19.24
C THR A 147 5.58 21.22 18.08
N TYR A 148 6.34 20.49 17.26
CA TYR A 148 7.08 21.01 16.11
C TYR A 148 7.01 20.06 14.92
N THR A 149 7.06 20.62 13.71
CA THR A 149 7.20 19.84 12.48
C THR A 149 8.67 19.61 12.14
N LEU A 150 9.00 18.40 11.69
CA LEU A 150 10.32 17.99 11.28
C LEU A 150 10.32 17.62 9.79
N SER A 151 11.35 18.04 9.06
CA SER A 151 11.62 17.57 7.71
C SER A 151 12.23 16.16 7.73
N GLN A 152 12.06 15.40 6.65
CA GLN A 152 12.47 13.99 6.54
C GLN A 152 13.99 13.75 6.72
N ASP A 153 14.81 14.80 6.57
CA ASP A 153 16.26 14.74 6.64
C ASP A 153 16.81 14.99 8.06
N VAL A 154 15.94 15.21 9.04
CA VAL A 154 16.32 15.29 10.45
C VAL A 154 16.69 13.91 10.98
N LYS A 155 17.82 13.83 11.70
CA LYS A 155 18.39 12.56 12.19
C LYS A 155 18.42 12.42 13.71
N GLN A 156 18.49 13.54 14.44
CA GLN A 156 18.54 13.57 15.89
C GLN A 156 17.93 14.88 16.41
N ILE A 157 17.49 14.87 17.66
CA ILE A 157 17.06 16.06 18.41
C ILE A 157 17.96 16.22 19.62
N ARG A 158 18.24 17.48 19.98
CA ARG A 158 18.99 17.84 21.17
C ARG A 158 18.34 18.97 21.90
N PHE A 159 18.32 18.84 23.22
CA PHE A 159 17.88 19.87 24.14
C PHE A 159 19.07 20.34 24.96
N THR A 160 19.28 21.65 25.03
CA THR A 160 20.35 22.25 25.84
C THR A 160 19.74 23.30 26.75
N TYR A 161 19.92 23.15 28.06
CA TYR A 161 19.40 24.08 29.05
C TYR A 161 20.43 25.13 29.43
N THR A 162 20.08 26.39 29.23
CA THR A 162 20.83 27.54 29.77
C THR A 162 20.20 27.92 31.09
N LYS A 163 20.89 27.60 32.20
CA LYS A 163 20.39 27.86 33.53
C LYS A 163 20.92 29.19 34.06
N VAL A 164 20.01 30.09 34.37
CA VAL A 164 20.26 31.25 35.23
C VAL A 164 19.48 31.11 36.54
N LEU A 165 18.17 30.87 36.45
CA LEU A 165 17.28 30.61 37.58
C LEU A 165 16.37 29.39 37.35
N GLY A 166 16.09 28.64 38.41
CA GLY A 166 15.15 27.51 38.38
C GLY A 166 15.71 26.24 37.74
N ASN A 167 14.82 25.29 37.44
CA ASN A 167 15.13 24.07 36.69
C ASN A 167 14.13 23.92 35.54
N ALA A 168 14.47 23.12 34.54
CA ALA A 168 13.51 22.67 33.53
C ALA A 168 13.28 21.17 33.67
N ASP A 169 12.06 20.73 33.43
CA ASP A 169 11.67 19.32 33.42
C ASP A 169 11.07 19.02 32.04
N ILE A 170 11.51 17.95 31.38
CA ILE A 170 10.93 17.47 30.12
C ILE A 170 10.42 16.05 30.27
N ASP A 171 9.37 15.73 29.51
CA ASP A 171 8.77 14.40 29.55
C ASP A 171 8.03 14.06 28.24
N ASP A 172 7.51 12.84 28.13
CA ASP A 172 6.65 12.37 27.03
C ASP A 172 7.18 12.75 25.64
N PHE A 173 8.48 12.60 25.44
CA PHE A 173 9.10 12.88 24.15
C PHE A 173 8.60 11.88 23.12
N LYS A 174 8.02 12.39 22.04
CA LYS A 174 7.48 11.58 20.97
C LYS A 174 7.83 12.17 19.62
N ILE A 175 8.23 11.32 18.69
CA ILE A 175 8.24 11.64 17.27
C ILE A 175 7.27 10.70 16.59
N VAL A 176 6.32 11.29 15.88
CA VAL A 176 5.37 10.57 15.05
C VAL A 176 5.45 11.07 13.62
N GLN A 177 5.40 10.17 12.65
CA GLN A 177 5.20 10.54 11.26
C GLN A 177 3.85 10.02 10.79
N ASP A 178 3.23 10.74 9.85
CA ASP A 178 2.06 10.21 9.16
C ASP A 178 2.49 8.92 8.47
N GLY A 179 1.95 7.79 8.92
CA GLY A 179 2.13 6.51 8.25
C GLY A 179 1.31 6.53 6.99
N THR A 180 1.83 7.22 5.99
CA THR A 180 1.69 6.74 4.63
C THR A 180 2.43 5.41 4.59
N THR A 181 1.69 4.32 4.47
CA THR A 181 2.15 2.94 4.40
C THR A 181 2.99 2.71 3.14
N THR A 182 4.17 3.32 3.11
CA THR A 182 5.29 2.96 2.22
C THR A 182 6.25 2.01 2.94
N GLU A 183 5.78 1.31 3.97
CA GLU A 183 6.32 0.00 4.31
C GLU A 183 6.22 -0.85 3.05
N ASN A 184 7.36 -1.34 2.56
CA ASN A 184 7.44 -2.30 1.48
C ASN A 184 6.76 -3.59 1.93
N VAL A 185 5.44 -3.68 1.78
CA VAL A 185 4.67 -4.86 2.13
C VAL A 185 5.09 -5.97 1.17
N SER A 186 6.05 -6.77 1.65
CA SER A 186 6.70 -7.82 0.87
C SER A 186 5.68 -8.84 0.43
N VAL A 187 5.81 -9.31 -0.80
CA VAL A 187 4.92 -10.33 -1.35
C VAL A 187 5.16 -11.63 -0.59
N THR A 188 4.13 -12.14 0.09
CA THR A 188 4.19 -13.40 0.81
C THR A 188 3.80 -14.58 -0.07
N GLY A 189 3.06 -14.34 -1.16
CA GLY A 189 2.69 -15.38 -2.11
C GLY A 189 2.09 -14.86 -3.41
N VAL A 190 2.07 -15.73 -4.41
CA VAL A 190 1.33 -15.57 -5.66
C VAL A 190 0.55 -16.86 -5.92
N THR A 191 -0.73 -16.74 -6.31
CA THR A 191 -1.60 -17.87 -6.67
C THR A 191 -2.21 -17.65 -8.04
N LEU A 192 -2.52 -18.76 -8.73
CA LEU A 192 -3.26 -18.76 -9.99
C LEU A 192 -4.70 -19.20 -9.75
N ASP A 193 -5.62 -18.68 -10.56
CA ASP A 193 -7.02 -19.10 -10.57
C ASP A 193 -7.21 -20.53 -11.09
N LYS A 194 -6.24 -21.05 -11.87
CA LYS A 194 -6.23 -22.42 -12.40
C LYS A 194 -4.83 -23.02 -12.31
N THR A 195 -4.76 -24.28 -11.89
CA THR A 195 -3.51 -25.07 -11.85
C THR A 195 -3.35 -26.00 -13.04
N THR A 196 -4.42 -26.21 -13.83
CA THR A 196 -4.40 -26.96 -15.09
C THR A 196 -5.28 -26.29 -16.14
N LEU A 197 -4.94 -26.49 -17.41
CA LEU A 197 -5.71 -26.04 -18.58
C LEU A 197 -5.65 -27.09 -19.68
N ASP A 198 -6.82 -27.43 -20.24
CA ASP A 198 -6.93 -28.25 -21.44
C ASP A 198 -7.38 -27.39 -22.62
N LEU A 199 -6.52 -27.28 -23.64
CA LEU A 199 -6.76 -26.44 -24.81
C LEU A 199 -6.63 -27.27 -26.09
N ALA A 200 -7.34 -26.86 -27.15
CA ALA A 200 -7.07 -27.38 -28.49
C ALA A 200 -6.05 -26.49 -29.20
N VAL A 201 -5.28 -27.03 -30.16
CA VAL A 201 -4.34 -26.24 -30.97
C VAL A 201 -5.03 -24.99 -31.57
N GLY A 202 -4.43 -23.82 -31.34
CA GLY A 202 -4.93 -22.51 -31.78
C GLY A 202 -5.94 -21.84 -30.82
N GLN A 203 -6.35 -22.50 -29.73
CA GLN A 203 -7.15 -21.87 -28.67
C GLN A 203 -6.29 -20.97 -27.79
N THR A 204 -6.94 -19.99 -27.17
CA THR A 204 -6.34 -19.11 -26.17
C THR A 204 -7.13 -19.19 -24.87
N SER A 205 -6.46 -19.03 -23.74
CA SER A 205 -7.10 -18.95 -22.42
C SER A 205 -6.33 -17.99 -21.52
N SER A 206 -7.00 -17.43 -20.51
CA SER A 206 -6.39 -16.50 -19.56
C SER A 206 -6.24 -17.12 -18.19
N LEU A 207 -5.08 -16.86 -17.58
CA LEU A 207 -4.77 -17.12 -16.19
C LEU A 207 -4.74 -15.80 -15.42
N THR A 208 -5.41 -15.77 -14.28
CA THR A 208 -5.43 -14.64 -13.36
C THR A 208 -4.53 -14.95 -12.17
N ALA A 209 -3.51 -14.12 -11.96
CA ALA A 209 -2.62 -14.24 -10.82
C ALA A 209 -3.05 -13.29 -9.70
N THR A 210 -3.09 -13.79 -8.46
CA THR A 210 -3.41 -13.01 -7.25
C THR A 210 -2.18 -12.94 -6.36
N VAL A 211 -1.76 -11.72 -6.01
CA VAL A 211 -0.60 -11.46 -5.15
C VAL A 211 -1.06 -11.19 -3.73
N ALA A 212 -0.46 -11.89 -2.76
CA ALA A 212 -0.74 -11.74 -1.34
C ALA A 212 0.44 -11.06 -0.61
N PRO A 213 0.18 -10.15 0.36
CA PRO A 213 -1.13 -9.60 0.69
C PRO A 213 -1.64 -8.62 -0.38
N ALA A 214 -2.94 -8.34 -0.39
CA ALA A 214 -3.59 -7.46 -1.38
C ALA A 214 -3.05 -6.00 -1.36
N LEU A 215 -2.42 -5.60 -0.25
CA LEU A 215 -1.79 -4.29 -0.05
C LEU A 215 -0.29 -4.28 -0.38
N SER A 216 0.24 -5.33 -1.03
CA SER A 216 1.62 -5.37 -1.51
C SER A 216 1.94 -4.19 -2.44
N THR A 217 3.10 -3.59 -2.23
CA THR A 217 3.59 -2.39 -2.94
C THR A 217 4.09 -2.69 -4.35
N ASN A 218 4.59 -3.91 -4.60
CA ASN A 218 4.98 -4.38 -5.93
C ASN A 218 4.13 -5.60 -6.34
N LYS A 219 3.26 -5.42 -7.33
CA LYS A 219 2.39 -6.46 -7.90
C LYS A 219 2.82 -6.88 -9.31
N ASN A 220 4.01 -6.51 -9.74
CA ASN A 220 4.54 -6.90 -11.04
C ASN A 220 4.84 -8.39 -11.05
N LEU A 221 4.51 -9.03 -12.18
CA LEU A 221 4.60 -10.47 -12.37
C LEU A 221 5.36 -10.78 -13.65
N ARG A 222 6.18 -11.81 -13.60
CA ARG A 222 6.90 -12.37 -14.73
C ARG A 222 6.31 -13.73 -15.09
N TRP A 223 5.98 -13.92 -16.35
CA TRP A 223 5.42 -15.16 -16.86
C TRP A 223 6.44 -15.88 -17.75
N ALA A 224 6.49 -17.21 -17.64
CA ALA A 224 7.36 -18.05 -18.45
C ALA A 224 6.66 -19.35 -18.84
N SER A 225 7.03 -19.91 -19.99
CA SER A 225 6.67 -21.25 -20.42
C SER A 225 7.94 -22.09 -20.55
N ASP A 226 7.92 -23.32 -20.05
CA ASP A 226 9.04 -24.26 -20.21
C ASP A 226 9.16 -24.82 -21.65
N LYS A 227 8.06 -24.77 -22.43
CA LYS A 227 7.96 -25.28 -23.80
C LYS A 227 7.13 -24.36 -24.68
N THR A 228 7.75 -23.27 -25.13
CA THR A 228 7.10 -22.27 -26.00
C THR A 228 6.64 -22.82 -27.36
N THR A 229 7.19 -23.96 -27.80
CA THR A 229 6.73 -24.68 -29.00
C THR A 229 5.39 -25.39 -28.81
N VAL A 230 4.97 -25.64 -27.57
CA VAL A 230 3.69 -26.27 -27.20
C VAL A 230 2.68 -25.21 -26.76
N ALA A 231 3.07 -24.30 -25.86
CA ALA A 231 2.24 -23.19 -25.42
C ALA A 231 3.06 -21.94 -25.06
N THR A 232 2.59 -20.76 -25.44
CA THR A 232 3.20 -19.46 -25.10
C THR A 232 2.34 -18.69 -24.10
N VAL A 233 2.96 -17.77 -23.35
CA VAL A 233 2.27 -16.89 -22.40
C VAL A 233 2.72 -15.44 -22.56
N VAL A 234 1.77 -14.51 -22.58
CA VAL A 234 2.02 -13.06 -22.53
C VAL A 234 1.02 -12.42 -21.57
N ASN A 235 1.52 -11.83 -20.48
CA ASN A 235 0.69 -11.15 -19.47
C ASN A 235 -0.49 -12.00 -18.96
N GLY A 236 -0.26 -13.30 -18.73
CA GLY A 236 -1.29 -14.25 -18.27
C GLY A 236 -2.20 -14.81 -19.38
N VAL A 237 -2.04 -14.39 -20.64
CA VAL A 237 -2.76 -14.95 -21.78
C VAL A 237 -1.95 -16.08 -22.40
N ILE A 238 -2.53 -17.29 -22.42
CA ILE A 238 -1.95 -18.52 -22.97
C ILE A 238 -2.42 -18.72 -24.40
N THR A 239 -1.50 -19.05 -25.30
CA THR A 239 -1.80 -19.48 -26.67
C THR A 239 -1.30 -20.90 -26.89
N ALA A 240 -2.19 -21.80 -27.30
CA ALA A 240 -1.86 -23.19 -27.62
C ALA A 240 -1.27 -23.29 -29.04
N VAL A 241 -0.02 -23.76 -29.15
CA VAL A 241 0.76 -23.79 -30.40
C VAL A 241 0.75 -25.16 -31.06
N ALA A 242 1.06 -26.22 -30.29
CA ALA A 242 1.16 -27.59 -30.80
C ALA A 242 0.77 -28.58 -29.70
N GLU A 243 0.42 -29.81 -30.11
CA GLU A 243 0.04 -30.88 -29.18
C GLU A 243 1.17 -31.21 -28.18
N GLY A 244 0.79 -31.48 -26.94
CA GLY A 244 1.72 -31.82 -25.86
C GLY A 244 1.39 -31.11 -24.55
N THR A 245 2.34 -31.16 -23.60
CA THR A 245 2.18 -30.55 -22.27
C THR A 245 3.28 -29.55 -21.99
N ALA A 246 2.91 -28.34 -21.59
CA ALA A 246 3.79 -27.24 -21.19
C ALA A 246 3.44 -26.74 -19.79
N ASN A 247 4.44 -26.32 -19.03
CA ASN A 247 4.26 -25.69 -17.73
C ASN A 247 4.40 -24.18 -17.85
N ILE A 248 3.39 -23.46 -17.37
CA ILE A 248 3.38 -22.02 -17.28
C ILE A 248 3.66 -21.59 -15.84
N THR A 249 4.73 -20.84 -15.64
CA THR A 249 5.15 -20.34 -14.34
C THR A 249 4.93 -18.84 -14.25
N VAL A 250 4.25 -18.39 -13.19
CA VAL A 250 4.21 -16.99 -12.78
C VAL A 250 5.15 -16.79 -11.60
N THR A 251 5.99 -15.76 -11.67
CA THR A 251 6.95 -15.39 -10.62
C THR A 251 6.72 -13.94 -10.24
N THR A 252 6.79 -13.62 -8.95
CA THR A 252 6.83 -12.22 -8.48
C THR A 252 8.09 -11.54 -8.99
N GLU A 253 8.05 -10.22 -9.22
CA GLU A 253 9.20 -9.50 -9.78
C GLU A 253 10.47 -9.60 -8.91
N ASP A 254 10.31 -9.70 -7.59
CA ASP A 254 11.40 -9.95 -6.64
C ASP A 254 12.03 -11.36 -6.75
N GLY A 255 11.41 -12.26 -7.52
CA GLY A 255 11.90 -13.61 -7.80
C GLY A 255 11.61 -14.65 -6.71
N PHE A 256 11.01 -14.26 -5.58
CA PHE A 256 10.93 -15.13 -4.39
C PHE A 256 9.67 -16.01 -4.32
N LYS A 257 8.61 -15.70 -5.07
CA LYS A 257 7.35 -16.48 -5.06
C LYS A 257 6.96 -16.91 -6.47
N THR A 258 6.53 -18.17 -6.58
CA THR A 258 6.15 -18.78 -7.85
C THR A 258 4.84 -19.54 -7.75
N SER A 259 4.07 -19.57 -8.83
CA SER A 259 2.93 -20.48 -9.01
C SER A 259 2.94 -21.09 -10.41
N LEU A 260 2.36 -22.28 -10.57
CA LEU A 260 2.48 -23.12 -11.75
C LEU A 260 1.10 -23.51 -12.29
N CYS A 261 0.93 -23.47 -13.60
CA CYS A 261 -0.21 -24.06 -14.31
C CYS A 261 0.29 -25.04 -15.38
N VAL A 262 -0.25 -26.26 -15.39
CA VAL A 262 0.04 -27.28 -16.40
C VAL A 262 -0.95 -27.14 -17.56
N VAL A 263 -0.45 -26.88 -18.76
CA VAL A 263 -1.26 -26.74 -19.98
C VAL A 263 -1.10 -27.99 -20.83
N THR A 264 -2.21 -28.69 -21.08
CA THR A 264 -2.29 -29.80 -22.04
C THR A 264 -2.95 -29.30 -23.31
N VAL A 265 -2.24 -29.44 -24.43
CA VAL A 265 -2.73 -29.08 -25.76
C VAL A 265 -3.09 -30.34 -26.53
N ASN A 266 -4.35 -30.43 -26.92
CA ASN A 266 -4.93 -31.51 -27.69
C ASN A 266 -5.09 -31.14 -29.16
N ALA A 267 -5.24 -32.16 -30.00
CA ALA A 267 -5.54 -32.00 -31.42
C ALA A 267 -6.75 -31.07 -31.62
N LYS A 268 -6.67 -30.22 -32.65
CA LYS A 268 -7.82 -29.41 -33.06
C LYS A 268 -8.94 -30.33 -33.53
N ALA A 269 -10.11 -30.21 -32.90
CA ALA A 269 -11.29 -30.95 -33.36
C ALA A 269 -11.54 -30.66 -34.86
N PRO A 270 -11.89 -31.67 -35.67
CA PRO A 270 -12.32 -31.45 -37.04
C PRO A 270 -13.44 -30.41 -37.07
N PRO A 271 -13.51 -29.53 -38.09
CA PRO A 271 -14.64 -28.61 -38.24
C PRO A 271 -15.94 -29.42 -38.22
N ALA A 272 -16.92 -28.97 -37.43
CA ALA A 272 -18.23 -29.61 -37.39
C ALA A 272 -18.82 -29.61 -38.81
N ASN A 273 -19.18 -30.79 -39.32
CA ASN A 273 -19.91 -30.88 -40.58
C ASN A 273 -21.23 -30.12 -40.41
N LYS A 274 -21.47 -29.12 -41.26
CA LYS A 274 -22.77 -28.45 -41.33
C LYS A 274 -23.76 -29.40 -42.00
N THR A 275 -24.76 -29.84 -41.26
CA THR A 275 -25.92 -30.51 -41.84
C THR A 275 -26.82 -29.45 -42.48
N PHE A 276 -27.01 -29.51 -43.80
CA PHE A 276 -28.01 -28.71 -44.49
C PHE A 276 -29.31 -29.50 -44.59
N ASN A 277 -30.40 -28.97 -44.01
CA ASN A 277 -31.73 -29.54 -44.25
C ASN A 277 -32.17 -29.12 -45.66
N ILE A 278 -32.06 -30.02 -46.63
CA ILE A 278 -32.62 -29.79 -47.96
C ILE A 278 -34.13 -30.05 -47.87
N ILE A 279 -34.93 -28.99 -47.99
CA ILE A 279 -36.38 -29.12 -48.23
C ILE A 279 -36.55 -29.29 -49.73
N GLU A 280 -36.97 -30.48 -50.14
CA GLU A 280 -37.31 -30.72 -51.55
C GLU A 280 -38.72 -30.24 -51.83
N ILE A 281 -38.85 -29.38 -52.83
CA ILE A 281 -40.13 -29.06 -53.43
C ILE A 281 -40.16 -29.81 -54.74
N THR A 282 -41.09 -30.76 -54.87
CA THR A 282 -41.29 -31.51 -56.11
C THR A 282 -42.60 -31.13 -56.75
N ASP A 283 -42.66 -31.19 -58.09
CA ASP A 283 -43.94 -31.19 -58.80
C ASP A 283 -44.71 -32.51 -58.60
N PHE A 284 -45.87 -32.63 -59.21
CA PHE A 284 -46.72 -33.84 -59.14
C PHE A 284 -46.08 -35.07 -59.83
N HIS A 285 -44.98 -34.89 -60.56
CA HIS A 285 -44.21 -35.95 -61.21
C HIS A 285 -42.91 -36.27 -60.46
N GLY A 286 -42.67 -35.65 -59.29
CA GLY A 286 -41.47 -35.87 -58.48
C GLY A 286 -40.22 -35.13 -58.95
N GLN A 287 -40.33 -34.14 -59.84
CA GLN A 287 -39.19 -33.33 -60.29
C GLN A 287 -38.89 -32.22 -59.29
N LEU A 288 -37.61 -32.07 -58.92
CA LEU A 288 -37.15 -31.00 -58.03
C LEU A 288 -37.32 -29.63 -58.69
N LEU A 289 -37.90 -28.69 -57.94
CA LEU A 289 -38.20 -27.32 -58.39
C LEU A 289 -37.24 -26.30 -57.78
N ASP A 290 -37.06 -25.17 -58.46
CA ASP A 290 -36.28 -24.04 -57.98
C ASP A 290 -36.97 -23.31 -56.80
N SER A 291 -36.29 -22.31 -56.23
CA SER A 291 -36.81 -21.57 -55.07
C SER A 291 -38.09 -20.77 -55.34
N THR A 292 -38.48 -20.61 -56.61
CA THR A 292 -39.73 -19.94 -57.00
C THR A 292 -40.89 -20.93 -57.15
N ASN A 293 -40.61 -22.24 -57.11
CA ASN A 293 -41.59 -23.30 -57.33
C ASN A 293 -42.25 -23.24 -58.73
N THR A 294 -41.56 -22.66 -59.73
CA THR A 294 -42.13 -22.49 -61.08
C THR A 294 -41.37 -23.23 -62.17
N LYS A 295 -40.15 -23.71 -61.91
CA LYS A 295 -39.31 -24.39 -62.90
C LYS A 295 -38.50 -25.55 -62.29
N PRO A 296 -38.25 -26.63 -63.06
CA PRO A 296 -37.33 -27.69 -62.65
C PRO A 296 -35.90 -27.16 -62.47
N VAL A 297 -35.19 -27.68 -61.47
CA VAL A 297 -33.74 -27.43 -61.34
C VAL A 297 -32.96 -28.19 -62.43
N GLY A 298 -31.81 -27.66 -62.82
CA GLY A 298 -30.95 -28.30 -63.81
C GLY A 298 -30.42 -29.66 -63.33
N ALA A 299 -30.10 -30.55 -64.28
CA ALA A 299 -29.67 -31.94 -64.01
C ALA A 299 -28.46 -32.05 -63.07
N ALA A 300 -27.52 -31.11 -63.15
CA ALA A 300 -26.36 -31.05 -62.27
C ALA A 300 -26.76 -30.82 -60.80
N LEU A 301 -27.71 -29.91 -60.55
CA LEU A 301 -28.20 -29.62 -59.21
C LEU A 301 -29.06 -30.78 -58.68
N ALA A 302 -29.89 -31.37 -59.54
CA ALA A 302 -30.67 -32.56 -59.20
C ALA A 302 -29.78 -33.76 -58.81
N LYS A 303 -28.62 -33.91 -59.48
CA LYS A 303 -27.63 -34.94 -59.15
C LYS A 303 -26.96 -34.66 -57.80
N VAL A 304 -26.55 -33.41 -57.54
CA VAL A 304 -25.94 -33.01 -56.26
C VAL A 304 -26.91 -33.26 -55.09
N VAL A 305 -28.19 -32.93 -55.23
CA VAL A 305 -29.19 -33.18 -54.18
C VAL A 305 -29.36 -34.68 -53.90
N LYS A 306 -29.33 -35.53 -54.93
CA LYS A 306 -29.38 -36.99 -54.77
C LYS A 306 -28.11 -37.55 -54.13
N ASP A 307 -26.93 -37.08 -54.56
CA ASP A 307 -25.64 -37.53 -54.04
C ASP A 307 -25.45 -37.12 -52.57
N VAL A 308 -26.03 -36.00 -52.12
CA VAL A 308 -26.00 -35.54 -50.72
C VAL A 308 -26.96 -36.33 -49.82
N LYS A 309 -27.96 -37.01 -50.40
CA LYS A 309 -28.93 -37.85 -49.67
C LYS A 309 -28.51 -39.31 -49.50
N ALA A 310 -27.61 -39.81 -50.34
CA ALA A 310 -27.12 -41.19 -50.32
C ALA A 310 -26.02 -41.39 -49.27
#